data_AF-V5GFY9-F1
#
_entry.id   AF-V5GFY9-F1
#
_cell.length_a   1.000
_cell.length_b   1.000
_cell.length_c   1.000
_cell.angle_alpha   90.00
_cell.angle_beta   90.00
_cell.angle_gamma   90.00
#
_symmetry.space_group_name_H-M   'P 1'
#
loop_
_entity.id
_entity.type
_entity.pdbx_description
1 polymer ?
#
loop_
_entity_poly.entity_id
_entity_poly.type
_entity_poly.pdbx_seq_one_letter_code
_entity_poly.pdbx_strand_id
1 'polypeptide(L)'
;GILCSPVNATFLSCDIGNPLPGKKIAMFKIVLQPPTKEDVVPPSYEFDVFVNSTNPEQGSTMANNQKHISIDIWIDASLEMRGDSYPPTVYYNQSFDTSGEIIRENDIGPQVTHVYYVRNSGPATIQEAEVFILWPLRTLGGEDLLYLLDEPHTKGNVKCDPGMANYKSYLVNYHVDSIWDRLRIDTSSVEDTFVAGKLAGSETIEKGAGTSSGPGVVNRNNTD
;
A
#
# COMPACT_ATOMS: atom_id res chain seq x y z
N GLY A 1 -13.79 3.27 -44.87
CA GLY A 1 -13.08 3.13 -43.59
C GLY A 1 -12.95 1.65 -43.28
N ILE A 2 -12.00 1.28 -42.42
CA ILE A 2 -11.86 -0.10 -41.97
C ILE A 2 -13.02 -0.40 -41.02
N LEU A 3 -13.76 -1.46 -41.31
CA LEU A 3 -14.92 -1.87 -40.54
C LEU A 3 -14.53 -3.08 -39.68
N CYS A 4 -14.66 -2.97 -38.37
CA CYS A 4 -14.39 -4.09 -37.47
C CYS A 4 -15.67 -4.49 -36.74
N SER A 5 -15.90 -5.78 -36.60
CA SER A 5 -17.02 -6.36 -35.85
C SER A 5 -16.55 -7.53 -35.00
N PRO A 6 -16.98 -7.62 -33.73
CA PRO A 6 -16.68 -8.76 -32.90
C PRO A 6 -17.42 -9.98 -33.44
N VAL A 7 -16.68 -11.06 -33.69
CA VAL A 7 -17.24 -12.37 -34.07
C VAL A 7 -17.71 -13.11 -32.81
N ASN A 8 -16.95 -12.97 -31.72
CA ASN A 8 -17.29 -13.44 -30.39
C ASN A 8 -16.54 -12.62 -29.32
N ALA A 9 -16.59 -13.05 -28.05
CA ALA A 9 -15.95 -12.35 -26.94
C ALA A 9 -14.42 -12.22 -27.04
N THR A 10 -13.77 -13.11 -27.78
CA THR A 10 -12.30 -13.22 -27.88
C THR A 10 -11.76 -12.97 -29.29
N PHE A 11 -12.63 -12.78 -30.29
CA PHE A 11 -12.24 -12.68 -31.70
C PHE A 11 -12.90 -11.47 -32.38
N LEU A 12 -12.06 -10.61 -32.94
CA LEU A 12 -12.45 -9.41 -33.68
C LEU A 12 -12.08 -9.58 -35.16
N SER A 13 -13.04 -9.38 -36.06
CA SER A 13 -12.78 -9.40 -37.51
C SER A 13 -12.80 -7.98 -38.06
N CYS A 14 -11.88 -7.65 -38.96
CA CYS A 14 -11.78 -6.33 -39.58
C CYS A 14 -11.66 -6.44 -41.11
N ASP A 15 -12.52 -5.72 -41.83
CA ASP A 15 -12.45 -5.57 -43.28
C ASP A 15 -11.48 -4.44 -43.64
N ILE A 16 -10.31 -4.82 -44.17
CA ILE A 16 -9.21 -3.90 -44.49
C ILE A 16 -9.21 -3.41 -45.95
N GLY A 17 -10.14 -3.90 -46.77
CA GLY A 17 -10.35 -3.48 -48.15
C GLY A 17 -10.66 -4.64 -49.09
N ASN A 18 -11.59 -4.43 -50.03
CA ASN A 18 -11.96 -5.41 -51.04
C ASN A 18 -11.99 -4.77 -52.45
N PRO A 19 -10.91 -4.87 -53.24
CA PRO A 19 -9.60 -5.43 -52.90
C PRO A 19 -8.68 -4.43 -52.18
N LEU A 20 -7.73 -4.92 -51.38
CA LEU A 20 -6.58 -4.13 -50.92
C LEU A 20 -5.54 -4.05 -52.05
N PRO A 21 -5.22 -2.86 -52.61
CA PRO A 21 -4.31 -2.79 -53.75
C PRO A 21 -2.88 -3.21 -53.38
N GLY A 22 -2.17 -3.78 -54.36
CA GLY A 22 -0.79 -4.23 -54.17
C GLY A 22 0.13 -3.10 -53.67
N LYS A 23 1.04 -3.44 -52.76
CA LYS A 23 1.99 -2.51 -52.12
C LYS A 23 1.34 -1.35 -51.35
N LYS A 24 0.04 -1.44 -51.03
CA LYS A 24 -0.63 -0.51 -50.11
C LYS A 24 -0.64 -1.09 -48.70
N ILE A 25 -0.64 -0.20 -47.72
CA ILE A 25 -0.66 -0.53 -46.30
C ILE A 25 -1.96 0.03 -45.72
N ALA A 26 -2.72 -0.82 -45.03
CA ALA A 26 -3.86 -0.42 -44.24
C ALA A 26 -3.40 -0.16 -42.80
N MET A 27 -3.58 1.07 -42.31
CA MET A 27 -3.25 1.44 -40.93
C MET A 27 -4.54 1.73 -40.15
N PHE A 28 -4.67 1.12 -38.99
CA PHE A 28 -5.80 1.32 -38.08
C PHE A 28 -5.38 1.06 -36.65
N LYS A 29 -6.22 1.50 -35.71
CA LYS A 29 -6.05 1.30 -34.28
C LYS A 29 -7.25 0.55 -33.74
N ILE A 30 -6.98 -0.51 -33.00
CA ILE A 30 -7.98 -1.21 -32.19
C ILE A 30 -7.75 -0.76 -30.74
N VAL A 31 -8.82 -0.41 -30.05
CA VAL A 31 -8.79 -0.09 -28.61
C VAL A 31 -9.55 -1.19 -27.90
N LEU A 32 -8.87 -1.90 -27.01
CA LEU A 32 -9.43 -2.98 -26.21
C LEU A 32 -9.37 -2.57 -24.74
N GLN A 33 -10.39 -2.95 -23.99
CA GLN A 33 -10.41 -2.79 -22.55
C GLN A 33 -10.26 -4.17 -21.91
N PRO A 34 -9.20 -4.41 -21.12
CA PRO A 34 -9.03 -5.69 -20.45
C PRO A 34 -10.13 -5.90 -19.39
N PRO A 35 -10.48 -7.17 -19.10
CA PRO A 35 -11.40 -7.49 -18.02
C PRO A 35 -10.80 -7.04 -16.67
N THR A 36 -11.59 -6.34 -15.87
CA THR A 36 -11.18 -5.80 -14.55
C THR A 36 -11.58 -6.69 -13.37
N LYS A 37 -12.23 -7.83 -13.62
CA LYS A 37 -12.85 -8.71 -12.60
C LYS A 37 -12.40 -10.16 -12.72
N GLU A 38 -11.14 -10.39 -13.06
CA GLU A 38 -10.58 -11.73 -12.98
C GLU A 38 -9.95 -11.92 -11.61
N ASP A 39 -10.33 -13.00 -10.92
CA ASP A 39 -9.73 -13.40 -9.63
C ASP A 39 -8.21 -13.65 -9.78
N VAL A 40 -7.78 -13.91 -11.02
CA VAL A 40 -6.40 -14.13 -11.42
C VAL A 40 -6.07 -13.32 -12.67
N VAL A 41 -5.23 -12.30 -12.51
CA VAL A 41 -4.71 -11.51 -13.63
C VAL A 41 -3.49 -12.26 -14.22
N PRO A 42 -3.44 -12.50 -15.55
CA PRO A 42 -2.32 -13.15 -16.21
C PRO A 42 -1.06 -12.26 -16.18
N PRO A 43 0.14 -12.80 -16.43
CA PRO A 43 1.37 -11.99 -16.51
C PRO A 43 1.46 -11.15 -17.78
N SER A 44 0.73 -11.51 -18.82
CA SER A 44 0.71 -10.84 -20.13
C SER A 44 -0.64 -11.02 -20.82
N TYR A 45 -0.98 -10.09 -21.71
CA TYR A 45 -2.05 -10.27 -22.69
C TYR A 45 -1.47 -10.73 -24.02
N GLU A 46 -2.00 -11.85 -24.51
CA GLU A 46 -1.56 -12.46 -25.76
C GLU A 46 -2.54 -12.20 -26.89
N PHE A 47 -2.04 -11.73 -28.02
CA PHE A 47 -2.82 -11.43 -29.21
C PHE A 47 -2.24 -12.14 -30.43
N ASP A 48 -3.05 -13.02 -31.01
CA ASP A 48 -2.76 -13.61 -32.31
C ASP A 48 -3.54 -12.86 -33.40
N VAL A 49 -2.79 -12.25 -34.32
CA VAL A 49 -3.34 -11.50 -35.45
C VAL A 49 -3.14 -12.30 -36.72
N PHE A 50 -4.23 -12.49 -37.47
CA PHE A 50 -4.22 -13.22 -38.73
C PHE A 50 -4.76 -12.34 -39.85
N VAL A 51 -4.17 -12.46 -41.04
CA VAL A 51 -4.64 -11.81 -42.27
C VAL A 51 -5.02 -12.91 -43.26
N ASN A 52 -6.20 -12.79 -43.86
CA ASN A 52 -6.70 -13.74 -44.85
C ASN A 52 -7.24 -13.00 -46.08
N SER A 53 -7.14 -13.63 -47.25
CA SER A 53 -7.72 -13.16 -48.50
C SER A 53 -8.36 -14.31 -49.26
N THR A 54 -9.30 -14.01 -50.16
CA THR A 54 -9.91 -15.01 -51.05
C THR A 54 -9.00 -15.42 -52.21
N ASN A 55 -7.84 -14.78 -52.36
CA ASN A 55 -6.90 -15.06 -53.44
C ASN A 55 -6.06 -16.31 -53.11
N PRO A 56 -5.80 -17.20 -54.09
CA PRO A 56 -4.89 -18.31 -53.90
C PRO A 56 -3.48 -17.81 -53.57
N GLU A 57 -2.86 -18.41 -52.56
CA GLU A 57 -1.50 -18.09 -52.13
C GLU A 57 -0.64 -19.36 -52.10
N GLN A 58 0.67 -19.20 -52.33
CA GLN A 58 1.62 -20.31 -52.28
C GLN A 58 1.84 -20.75 -50.83
N GLY A 59 1.87 -22.06 -50.58
CA GLY A 59 2.05 -22.59 -49.23
C GLY A 59 3.32 -22.10 -48.52
N SER A 60 4.38 -21.75 -49.28
CA SER A 60 5.63 -21.23 -48.74
C SER A 60 5.55 -19.80 -48.20
N THR A 61 4.53 -19.02 -48.57
CA THR A 61 4.40 -17.62 -48.11
C THR A 61 3.44 -17.46 -46.94
N MET A 62 2.56 -18.43 -46.69
CA MET A 62 1.52 -18.42 -45.65
C MET A 62 2.01 -18.05 -44.23
N ALA A 63 3.28 -18.32 -43.89
CA ALA A 63 3.82 -18.02 -42.56
C ALA A 63 3.82 -16.51 -42.22
N ASN A 64 3.79 -15.62 -43.22
CA ASN A 64 3.76 -14.17 -43.01
C ASN A 64 2.36 -13.61 -42.73
N ASN A 65 1.32 -14.44 -42.79
CA ASN A 65 -0.08 -14.04 -42.58
C ASN A 65 -0.47 -14.00 -41.09
N GLN A 66 0.44 -14.36 -40.20
CA GLN A 66 0.18 -14.41 -38.76
C GLN A 66 1.26 -13.65 -37.97
N LYS A 67 0.83 -13.00 -36.89
CA LYS A 67 1.71 -12.32 -35.95
C LYS A 67 1.19 -12.49 -34.54
N HIS A 68 2.06 -12.96 -33.66
CA HIS A 68 1.83 -12.99 -32.23
C HIS A 68 2.38 -11.70 -31.59
N ILE A 69 1.60 -11.11 -30.69
CA ILE A 69 1.92 -9.90 -29.95
C ILE A 69 1.62 -10.19 -28.46
N SER A 70 2.65 -10.11 -27.64
CA SER A 70 2.54 -10.23 -26.19
C SER A 70 2.69 -8.84 -25.56
N ILE A 71 1.81 -8.50 -24.62
CA ILE A 71 1.85 -7.25 -23.85
C ILE A 71 1.97 -7.62 -22.37
N ASP A 72 3.13 -7.35 -21.79
CA ASP A 72 3.39 -7.62 -20.36
C ASP A 72 2.53 -6.74 -19.45
N ILE A 73 2.10 -7.32 -18.33
CA ILE A 73 1.39 -6.63 -17.25
C ILE A 73 2.37 -6.42 -16.10
N TRP A 74 2.59 -5.16 -15.71
CA TRP A 74 3.31 -4.83 -14.49
C TRP A 74 2.35 -4.55 -13.35
N ILE A 75 2.76 -4.93 -12.15
CA ILE A 75 2.05 -4.68 -10.90
C ILE A 75 2.61 -3.38 -10.32
N ASP A 76 1.73 -2.46 -9.94
CA ASP A 76 2.09 -1.19 -9.30
C ASP A 76 1.31 -1.09 -7.97
N ALA A 77 1.99 -1.38 -6.87
CA ALA A 77 1.43 -1.35 -5.53
C ALA A 77 2.28 -0.42 -4.65
N SER A 78 1.74 0.73 -4.27
CA SER A 78 2.49 1.76 -3.56
C SER A 78 1.99 1.89 -2.13
N LEU A 79 2.77 1.38 -1.16
CA LEU A 79 2.49 1.59 0.26
C LEU A 79 3.05 2.92 0.75
N GLU A 80 2.18 3.73 1.32
CA GLU A 80 2.52 4.96 2.01
C GLU A 80 2.32 4.80 3.52
N MET A 81 3.31 5.21 4.29
CA MET A 81 3.23 5.25 5.75
C MET A 81 3.45 6.66 6.26
N ARG A 82 2.49 7.12 7.04
CA ARG A 82 2.51 8.40 7.75
C ARG A 82 2.39 8.14 9.24
N GLY A 83 3.09 8.91 10.06
CA GLY A 83 2.84 8.88 11.49
C GLY A 83 2.70 10.28 12.10
N ASP A 84 1.89 10.37 13.14
CA ASP A 84 1.58 11.59 13.89
C ASP A 84 1.81 11.35 15.39
N SER A 85 2.16 12.41 16.14
CA SER A 85 2.38 12.35 17.60
C SER A 85 1.38 13.22 18.33
N TYR A 86 0.86 12.72 19.44
CA TYR A 86 -0.11 13.37 20.31
C TYR A 86 0.40 13.37 21.76
N PRO A 87 0.84 14.51 22.31
CA PRO A 87 0.99 15.80 21.63
C PRO A 87 2.15 15.80 20.61
N PRO A 88 2.16 16.75 19.66
CA PRO A 88 3.27 16.91 18.70
C PRO A 88 4.53 17.50 19.36
N THR A 89 4.38 18.13 20.52
CA THR A 89 5.49 18.71 21.26
C THR A 89 5.28 18.47 22.75
N VAL A 90 6.33 18.00 23.41
CA VAL A 90 6.40 17.83 24.85
C VAL A 90 7.26 18.94 25.42
N TYR A 91 6.71 19.65 26.40
CA TYR A 91 7.44 20.66 27.16
C TYR A 91 8.00 20.01 28.42
N TYR A 92 9.31 19.97 28.53
CA TYR A 92 9.98 19.48 29.73
C TYR A 92 10.35 20.65 30.64
N ASN A 93 10.05 20.52 31.93
CA ASN A 93 10.46 21.48 32.96
C ASN A 93 11.48 20.80 33.87
N GLN A 94 12.73 21.25 33.77
CA GLN A 94 13.85 20.73 34.58
C GLN A 94 13.69 21.02 36.08
N SER A 95 12.78 21.91 36.47
CA SER A 95 12.51 22.25 37.88
C SER A 95 11.52 21.30 38.55
N PHE A 96 10.92 20.36 37.82
CA PHE A 96 10.06 19.33 38.41
C PHE A 96 10.94 18.32 39.17
N ASP A 97 10.68 18.15 40.47
CA ASP A 97 11.40 17.21 41.31
C ASP A 97 11.00 15.77 40.95
N THR A 98 11.92 15.03 40.34
CA THR A 98 11.74 13.61 39.98
C THR A 98 12.24 12.65 41.06
N SER A 99 12.45 13.12 42.30
CA SER A 99 13.00 12.29 43.39
C SER A 99 11.99 11.37 44.06
N GLY A 100 10.70 11.45 43.69
CA GLY A 100 9.64 10.58 44.18
C GLY A 100 9.70 9.16 43.61
N GLU A 101 9.09 8.21 44.32
CA GLU A 101 8.89 6.85 43.82
C GLU A 101 7.90 6.86 42.63
N ILE A 102 8.29 6.23 41.52
CA ILE A 102 7.46 6.12 40.31
C ILE A 102 6.58 4.87 40.43
N ILE A 103 5.28 5.04 40.64
CA ILE A 103 4.34 3.93 40.85
C ILE A 103 3.28 3.89 39.74
N ARG A 104 2.84 5.05 39.27
CA ARG A 104 1.76 5.22 38.30
C ARG A 104 2.25 5.91 37.03
N GLU A 105 1.49 5.81 35.95
CA GLU A 105 1.83 6.43 34.67
C GLU A 105 2.11 7.93 34.76
N ASN A 106 1.39 8.66 35.64
CA ASN A 106 1.55 10.10 35.82
C ASN A 106 2.86 10.47 36.54
N ASP A 107 3.47 9.53 37.25
CA ASP A 107 4.74 9.74 37.95
C ASP A 107 5.94 9.64 37.00
N ILE A 108 5.75 9.02 35.83
CA ILE A 108 6.79 8.84 34.80
C ILE A 108 7.03 10.16 34.06
N GLY A 109 5.95 10.82 33.66
CA GLY A 109 5.99 12.02 32.83
C GLY A 109 4.75 12.20 31.96
N PRO A 110 4.78 13.15 31.02
CA PRO A 110 3.66 13.40 30.11
C PRO A 110 3.45 12.22 29.16
N GLN A 111 2.20 11.81 28.99
CA GLN A 111 1.81 10.80 28.01
C GLN A 111 2.05 11.31 26.58
N VAL A 112 2.60 10.44 25.73
CA VAL A 112 2.74 10.66 24.30
C VAL A 112 2.20 9.44 23.55
N THR A 113 1.34 9.68 22.57
CA THR A 113 0.80 8.63 21.69
C THR A 113 1.28 8.84 20.27
N HIS A 114 1.90 7.83 19.67
CA HIS A 114 2.24 7.83 18.25
C HIS A 114 1.20 7.03 17.50
N VAL A 115 0.70 7.59 16.40
CA VAL A 115 -0.30 6.97 15.53
C VAL A 115 0.32 6.78 14.17
N TYR A 116 0.25 5.57 13.63
CA TYR A 116 0.79 5.24 12.31
C TYR A 116 -0.36 4.85 11.38
N TYR A 117 -0.39 5.46 10.20
CA TYR A 117 -1.32 5.20 9.12
C TYR A 117 -0.58 4.50 7.99
N VAL A 118 -1.10 3.35 7.56
CA VAL A 118 -0.59 2.60 6.42
C VAL A 118 -1.66 2.60 5.35
N ARG A 119 -1.32 3.05 4.15
CA ARG A 119 -2.25 3.17 3.03
C ARG A 119 -1.63 2.57 1.77
N ASN A 120 -2.39 1.76 1.06
CA ASN A 120 -2.09 1.44 -0.33
C ASN A 120 -2.61 2.57 -1.23
N SER A 121 -1.69 3.36 -1.78
CA SER A 121 -1.95 4.45 -2.72
C SER A 121 -1.81 4.00 -4.18
N GLY A 122 -1.35 2.75 -4.42
CA GLY A 122 -1.22 2.17 -5.76
C GLY A 122 -2.51 1.53 -6.30
N PRO A 123 -2.59 1.30 -7.62
CA PRO A 123 -3.75 0.65 -8.24
C PRO A 123 -3.85 -0.85 -7.95
N ALA A 124 -2.73 -1.53 -7.66
CA ALA A 124 -2.72 -2.95 -7.39
C ALA A 124 -2.92 -3.28 -5.90
N THR A 125 -3.64 -4.36 -5.63
CA THR A 125 -3.88 -4.86 -4.28
C THR A 125 -2.66 -5.61 -3.72
N ILE A 126 -2.44 -5.55 -2.41
CA ILE A 126 -1.29 -6.16 -1.72
C ILE A 126 -1.77 -7.34 -0.89
N GLN A 127 -1.11 -8.50 -1.03
CA GLN A 127 -1.48 -9.70 -0.29
C GLN A 127 -1.00 -9.63 1.17
N GLU A 128 0.23 -9.18 1.38
CA GLU A 128 0.86 -9.09 2.69
C GLU A 128 1.88 -7.94 2.70
N ALA A 129 2.01 -7.27 3.84
CA ALA A 129 2.99 -6.23 4.07
C ALA A 129 3.46 -6.28 5.52
N GLU A 130 4.76 -6.13 5.73
CA GLU A 130 5.37 -6.01 7.06
C GLU A 130 5.78 -4.57 7.33
N VAL A 131 5.42 -4.05 8.50
CA VAL A 131 5.78 -2.71 8.94
C VAL A 131 6.65 -2.81 10.19
N PHE A 132 7.86 -2.26 10.09
CA PHE A 132 8.80 -2.22 11.20
C PHE A 132 8.82 -0.83 11.84
N ILE A 133 8.39 -0.74 13.10
CA ILE A 133 8.44 0.49 13.89
C ILE A 133 9.65 0.43 14.82
N LEU A 134 10.60 1.34 14.61
CA LEU A 134 11.74 1.49 15.51
C LEU A 134 11.34 2.40 16.68
N TRP A 135 11.21 1.80 17.87
CA TRP A 135 10.80 2.53 19.06
C TRP A 135 12.01 2.96 19.92
N PRO A 136 12.20 4.26 20.20
CA PRO A 136 13.33 4.76 20.98
C PRO A 136 13.09 4.54 22.49
N LEU A 137 13.27 3.31 22.95
CA LEU A 137 13.00 2.90 24.33
C LEU A 137 13.94 3.54 25.34
N ARG A 138 15.23 3.66 25.00
CA ARG A 138 16.28 4.11 25.93
C ARG A 138 17.23 5.14 25.31
N THR A 139 17.82 5.97 26.18
CA THR A 139 18.94 6.84 25.85
C THR A 139 20.22 6.03 25.66
N LEU A 140 21.25 6.67 25.11
CA LEU A 140 22.60 6.08 25.02
C LEU A 140 23.19 5.75 26.40
N GLY A 141 22.73 6.41 27.46
CA GLY A 141 23.10 6.13 28.85
C GLY A 141 22.36 4.94 29.47
N GLY A 142 21.42 4.33 28.75
CA GLY A 142 20.62 3.20 29.22
C GLY A 142 19.40 3.59 30.06
N GLU A 143 19.10 4.87 30.19
CA GLU A 143 17.89 5.38 30.86
C GLU A 143 16.68 5.26 29.95
N ASP A 144 15.49 5.05 30.50
CA ASP A 144 14.26 5.02 29.69
C ASP A 144 14.00 6.40 29.08
N LEU A 145 13.64 6.42 27.78
CA LEU A 145 13.30 7.63 27.04
C LEU A 145 11.80 7.68 26.75
N LEU A 146 11.30 6.84 25.84
CA LEU A 146 9.87 6.66 25.61
C LEU A 146 9.45 5.30 26.17
N TYR A 147 8.91 5.30 27.38
CA TYR A 147 8.39 4.10 28.03
C TYR A 147 7.03 3.71 27.43
N LEU A 148 6.93 2.49 26.92
CA LEU A 148 5.70 1.97 26.34
C LEU A 148 4.77 1.48 27.47
N LEU A 149 3.64 2.18 27.67
CA LEU A 149 2.67 1.86 28.73
C LEU A 149 1.71 0.71 28.37
N ASP A 150 1.42 0.53 27.09
CA ASP A 150 0.43 -0.42 26.61
C ASP A 150 0.85 -0.97 25.25
N GLU A 151 0.32 -2.13 24.89
CA GLU A 151 0.55 -2.72 23.57
C GLU A 151 -0.04 -1.83 22.46
N PRO A 152 0.49 -1.90 21.22
CA PRO A 152 -0.07 -1.17 20.11
C PRO A 152 -1.55 -1.49 19.88
N HIS A 153 -2.38 -0.46 19.84
CA HIS A 153 -3.79 -0.58 19.46
C HIS A 153 -3.90 -0.62 17.95
N THR A 154 -4.54 -1.65 17.40
CA THR A 154 -4.69 -1.84 15.95
C THR A 154 -6.13 -1.61 15.49
N LYS A 155 -6.30 -1.08 14.28
CA LYS A 155 -7.58 -0.97 13.57
C LYS A 155 -7.40 -1.42 12.13
N GLY A 156 -8.36 -2.15 11.58
CA GLY A 156 -8.24 -2.82 10.28
C GLY A 156 -7.55 -4.17 10.36
N ASN A 157 -7.15 -4.72 9.21
CA ASN A 157 -6.48 -6.02 9.10
C ASN A 157 -4.97 -5.94 9.41
N VAL A 158 -4.64 -5.59 10.65
CA VAL A 158 -3.26 -5.48 11.15
C VAL A 158 -3.12 -6.33 12.39
N LYS A 159 -1.98 -7.02 12.50
CA LYS A 159 -1.56 -7.70 13.72
C LYS A 159 -0.17 -7.22 14.08
N CYS A 160 0.03 -6.92 15.36
CA CYS A 160 1.33 -6.58 15.91
C CYS A 160 1.86 -7.74 16.72
N ASP A 161 3.17 -7.97 16.62
CA ASP A 161 3.86 -8.82 17.57
C ASP A 161 3.88 -8.14 18.95
N PRO A 162 3.77 -8.90 20.05
CA PRO A 162 3.76 -8.32 21.40
C PRO A 162 5.09 -7.63 21.70
N GLY A 163 5.01 -6.40 22.21
CA GLY A 163 6.15 -5.61 22.64
C GLY A 163 6.57 -5.90 24.09
N MET A 164 7.57 -5.16 24.55
CA MET A 164 7.90 -5.07 25.98
C MET A 164 7.10 -3.94 26.64
N ALA A 165 5.78 -3.94 26.45
CA ALA A 165 4.90 -2.95 27.05
C ALA A 165 4.84 -3.14 28.57
N ASN A 166 4.82 -2.01 29.28
CA ASN A 166 4.75 -1.89 30.73
C ASN A 166 5.67 -2.85 31.52
N TYR A 167 6.92 -3.04 31.08
CA TYR A 167 7.84 -4.01 31.67
C TYR A 167 8.20 -3.75 33.15
N LYS A 168 8.01 -2.52 33.65
CA LYS A 168 8.17 -2.14 35.06
C LYS A 168 6.88 -2.25 35.88
N SER A 169 5.77 -2.68 35.26
CA SER A 169 4.48 -2.92 35.90
C SER A 169 3.92 -1.69 36.64
N TYR A 170 4.05 -0.51 36.05
CA TYR A 170 3.43 0.70 36.59
C TYR A 170 1.91 0.62 36.53
N LEU A 171 1.23 1.29 37.47
CA LEU A 171 -0.23 1.38 37.47
C LEU A 171 -0.68 2.33 36.35
N VAL A 172 -1.33 1.76 35.34
CA VAL A 172 -1.91 2.46 34.17
C VAL A 172 -3.34 2.88 34.50
N ASN A 173 -3.75 4.08 34.09
CA ASN A 173 -5.13 4.52 34.32
C ASN A 173 -6.09 3.81 33.37
N TYR A 174 -7.24 3.39 33.90
CA TYR A 174 -8.29 2.77 33.10
C TYR A 174 -9.06 3.83 32.31
N HIS A 175 -9.28 3.57 31.02
CA HIS A 175 -10.08 4.42 30.14
C HIS A 175 -11.28 3.65 29.61
N VAL A 176 -12.47 4.25 29.69
CA VAL A 176 -13.70 3.68 29.15
C VAL A 176 -13.75 3.81 27.62
N ASP A 177 -13.33 4.96 27.12
CA ASP A 177 -13.31 5.28 25.70
C ASP A 177 -12.05 4.71 25.03
N SER A 178 -12.18 4.31 23.76
CA SER A 178 -11.03 3.80 22.99
C SER A 178 -9.97 4.88 22.78
N ILE A 179 -8.72 4.49 22.48
CA ILE A 179 -7.67 5.46 22.15
C ILE A 179 -8.07 6.34 20.94
N TRP A 180 -8.82 5.78 19.99
CA TRP A 180 -9.31 6.48 18.80
C TRP A 180 -10.28 7.59 19.15
N ASP A 181 -11.24 7.33 20.04
CA ASP A 181 -12.23 8.31 20.48
C ASP A 181 -11.57 9.42 21.31
N ARG A 182 -10.67 9.05 22.23
CA ARG A 182 -9.94 10.00 23.08
C ARG A 182 -9.09 10.97 22.27
N LEU A 183 -8.45 10.48 21.21
CA LEU A 183 -7.63 11.29 20.30
C LEU A 183 -8.41 11.92 19.15
N ARG A 184 -9.71 11.63 19.02
CA ARG A 184 -10.58 12.06 17.90
C ARG A 184 -10.01 11.67 16.54
N ILE A 185 -9.49 10.45 16.43
CA ILE A 185 -8.97 9.88 15.18
C ILE A 185 -10.14 9.26 14.42
N ASP A 186 -10.38 9.73 13.20
CA ASP A 186 -11.42 9.16 12.33
C ASP A 186 -10.94 7.85 11.70
N THR A 187 -11.50 6.74 12.16
CA THR A 187 -11.21 5.41 11.63
C THR A 187 -12.29 4.89 10.67
N SER A 188 -13.26 5.72 10.28
CA SER A 188 -14.39 5.29 9.44
C SER A 188 -13.98 4.81 8.04
N SER A 189 -12.84 5.31 7.55
CA SER A 189 -12.26 4.93 6.26
C SER A 189 -11.39 3.66 6.31
N VAL A 190 -11.18 3.08 7.49
CA VAL A 190 -10.34 1.89 7.67
C VAL A 190 -11.16 0.63 7.38
N GLU A 191 -10.74 -0.14 6.38
CA GLU A 191 -11.36 -1.41 6.03
C GLU A 191 -11.00 -2.50 7.04
N ASP A 192 -12.01 -3.17 7.60
CA ASP A 192 -11.82 -4.27 8.58
C ASP A 192 -11.68 -5.65 7.91
N THR A 193 -11.89 -5.77 6.59
CA THR A 193 -11.84 -7.04 5.84
C THR A 193 -11.18 -6.88 4.49
N PHE A 194 -10.33 -7.84 4.12
CA PHE A 194 -9.62 -7.86 2.85
C PHE A 194 -10.11 -8.98 1.92
N VAL A 195 -10.27 -8.68 0.63
CA VAL A 195 -10.47 -9.68 -0.44
C VAL A 195 -9.24 -9.66 -1.34
N ALA A 196 -8.39 -10.68 -1.20
CA ALA A 196 -7.21 -10.83 -2.04
C ALA A 196 -7.62 -11.39 -3.42
N GLY A 197 -7.31 -10.67 -4.50
CA GLY A 197 -7.18 -11.26 -5.84
C GLY A 197 -5.80 -11.90 -5.99
N LYS A 198 -5.70 -13.07 -6.63
CA LYS A 198 -4.45 -13.83 -6.75
C LYS A 198 -3.84 -13.62 -8.12
N LEU A 199 -2.82 -12.79 -8.28
CA LEU A 199 -2.07 -12.68 -9.54
C LEU A 199 -1.29 -13.98 -9.84
N ALA A 200 -1.27 -14.42 -11.10
CA ALA A 200 -0.44 -15.54 -11.57
C ALA A 200 0.95 -15.05 -12.03
N GLY A 201 1.55 -14.14 -11.26
CA GLY A 201 2.82 -13.48 -11.58
C GLY A 201 3.87 -13.60 -10.46
N SER A 202 5.08 -13.15 -10.76
CA SER A 202 6.18 -13.06 -9.79
C SER A 202 5.81 -12.11 -8.64
N GLU A 203 6.08 -12.50 -7.40
CA GLU A 203 5.99 -11.62 -6.24
C GLU A 203 6.97 -10.45 -6.41
N THR A 204 6.46 -9.22 -6.38
CA THR A 204 7.28 -8.01 -6.37
C THR A 204 7.36 -7.48 -4.94
N ILE A 205 8.57 -7.44 -4.39
CA ILE A 205 8.82 -6.87 -3.06
C ILE A 205 9.22 -5.41 -3.25
N GLU A 206 8.38 -4.51 -2.76
CA GLU A 206 8.69 -3.08 -2.71
C GLU A 206 9.06 -2.65 -1.29
N LYS A 207 10.00 -1.71 -1.18
CA LYS A 207 10.38 -1.10 0.10
C LYS A 207 9.91 0.34 0.13
N GLY A 208 8.90 0.61 0.95
CA GLY A 208 8.49 1.96 1.31
C GLY A 208 9.33 2.52 2.45
N ALA A 209 9.43 3.85 2.53
CA ALA A 209 9.93 4.55 3.70
C ALA A 209 8.77 5.33 4.34
N GLY A 210 8.67 5.26 5.67
CA GLY A 210 7.74 6.10 6.42
C GLY A 210 8.28 7.49 6.63
N THR A 211 7.37 8.46 6.77
CA THR A 211 7.71 9.78 7.29
C THR A 211 7.74 9.76 8.82
N SER A 212 8.62 10.56 9.42
CA SER A 212 8.92 10.50 10.86
C SER A 212 7.72 10.86 11.73
N SER A 213 7.39 9.99 12.69
CA SER A 213 6.57 10.33 13.84
C SER A 213 7.44 10.42 15.09
N GLY A 214 7.51 11.61 15.68
CA GLY A 214 8.13 11.79 16.97
C GLY A 214 7.70 13.12 17.59
N PRO A 215 7.56 13.18 18.91
CA PRO A 215 7.31 14.43 19.60
C PRO A 215 8.56 15.31 19.48
N GLY A 216 8.37 16.59 19.17
CA GLY A 216 9.38 17.60 19.45
C GLY A 216 9.54 17.77 20.97
N VAL A 217 10.76 18.02 21.44
CA VAL A 217 11.01 18.34 22.86
C VAL A 217 11.46 19.79 22.97
N VAL A 218 10.79 20.57 23.82
CA VAL A 218 11.15 21.96 24.10
C VAL A 218 11.44 22.10 25.59
N ASN A 219 12.64 22.58 25.90
CA ASN A 219 13.00 22.95 27.27
C ASN A 219 12.48 24.36 27.56
N ARG A 220 11.61 24.48 28.56
CA ARG A 220 11.11 25.79 29.01
C ARG A 220 12.00 26.27 30.15
N ASN A 221 13.09 26.96 29.81
CA ASN A 221 13.83 27.73 30.82
C ASN A 221 12.90 28.84 31.34
N ASN A 222 12.73 28.90 32.66
CA ASN A 222 12.02 30.00 33.33
C ASN A 222 12.83 31.29 33.21
N THR A 223 12.70 31.98 32.07
CA THR A 223 13.01 33.40 31.93
C THR A 223 11.99 34.00 30.97
N ASP A 224 10.82 34.36 31.52
CA ASP A 224 10.09 35.63 31.32
C ASP A 224 8.84 35.65 32.21
#